data_AF-A0A7R9YV85-F1
#
_entry.id   AF-A0A7R9YV85-F1
#
_cell.length_a   1.000
_cell.length_b   1.000
_cell.length_c   1.000
_cell.angle_alpha   90.00
_cell.angle_beta   90.00
_cell.angle_gamma   90.00
#
_symmetry.space_group_name_H-M   'P 1'
#
loop_
_entity.id
_entity.type
_entity.pdbx_description
1 polymer ?
#
loop_
_entity_poly.entity_id
_entity_poly.type
_entity_poly.pdbx_seq_one_letter_code
_entity_poly.pdbx_strand_id
1 'polypeptide(L)'
;RMEALTGDGLFSMDMLVMWRGRTVAIEVNGPQHYARCVHTAGRVPGASQVQLADEPGATLRPLGSKVLRDRLLADRGYRVANVSWREWAAACGDAGRTAALLRRA
;
A
#
# COMPACT_ATOMS: atom_id res chain seq x y z
N ARG A 1 -8.57 -16.92 -2.21
CA ARG A 1 -9.06 -16.85 -0.81
C ARG A 1 -9.14 -15.37 -0.43
N MET A 2 -10.22 -14.95 0.23
CA MET A 2 -10.44 -13.54 0.61
C MET A 2 -9.84 -13.15 1.97
N GLU A 3 -9.18 -14.07 2.65
CA GLU A 3 -8.25 -13.79 3.76
C GLU A 3 -7.43 -15.06 3.95
N ALA A 4 -6.14 -14.94 4.27
CA ALA A 4 -5.30 -16.10 4.54
C ALA A 4 -4.11 -15.76 5.43
N LEU A 5 -3.79 -16.64 6.38
CA LEU A 5 -2.55 -16.56 7.14
C LEU A 5 -1.37 -17.10 6.33
N THR A 6 -0.19 -16.56 6.59
CA THR A 6 1.07 -17.21 6.23
C THR A 6 1.19 -18.56 6.94
N GLY A 7 2.00 -19.48 6.41
CA GLY A 7 2.16 -20.82 6.97
C GLY A 7 2.69 -20.83 8.42
N ASP A 8 3.40 -19.78 8.82
CA ASP A 8 3.88 -19.55 10.19
C ASP A 8 2.90 -18.78 11.09
N GLY A 9 1.75 -18.35 10.56
CA GLY A 9 0.72 -17.61 11.29
C GLY A 9 1.06 -16.16 11.61
N LEU A 10 2.20 -15.62 11.17
CA LEU A 10 2.65 -14.27 11.54
C LEU A 10 1.90 -13.13 10.84
N PHE A 11 1.41 -13.36 9.62
CA PHE A 11 0.72 -12.33 8.83
C PHE A 11 -0.61 -12.85 8.28
N SER A 12 -1.69 -12.08 8.45
CA SER A 12 -2.94 -12.26 7.69
C SER A 12 -2.90 -11.41 6.43
N MET A 13 -3.05 -12.01 5.26
CA MET A 13 -3.09 -11.39 3.93
C MET A 13 -4.55 -11.13 3.52
N ASP A 14 -4.84 -9.94 2.99
CA ASP A 14 -6.21 -9.58 2.59
C ASP A 14 -6.74 -10.49 1.50
N MET A 15 -5.98 -10.78 0.44
CA MET A 15 -6.41 -11.79 -0.53
C MET A 15 -5.23 -12.61 -1.04
N LEU A 16 -5.50 -13.89 -1.30
CA LEU A 16 -4.52 -14.81 -1.85
C LEU A 16 -5.04 -15.45 -3.12
N VAL A 17 -4.33 -15.26 -4.23
CA VAL A 17 -4.69 -15.79 -5.55
C VAL A 17 -3.52 -16.54 -6.19
N MET A 18 -3.82 -17.63 -6.90
CA MET A 18 -2.84 -18.30 -7.75
C MET A 18 -2.91 -17.68 -9.14
N TRP A 19 -1.82 -17.08 -9.61
CA TRP A 19 -1.76 -16.44 -10.91
C TRP A 19 -0.49 -16.87 -11.66
N ARG A 20 -0.67 -17.51 -12.83
CA ARG A 20 0.44 -18.02 -13.66
C ARG A 20 1.46 -18.86 -12.86
N GLY A 21 0.96 -19.75 -11.99
CA GLY A 21 1.79 -20.62 -11.16
C GLY A 21 2.50 -19.92 -9.98
N ARG A 22 2.18 -18.65 -9.70
CA ARG A 22 2.70 -17.92 -8.54
C ARG A 22 1.59 -17.56 -7.57
N THR A 23 1.88 -17.70 -6.29
CA THR A 23 0.99 -17.23 -5.23
C THR A 23 1.15 -15.72 -5.08
N VAL A 24 0.07 -14.98 -5.32
CA VAL A 24 0.02 -13.52 -5.20
C VAL A 24 -0.78 -13.14 -3.96
N ALA A 25 -0.15 -12.40 -3.05
CA ALA A 25 -0.81 -11.76 -1.93
C ALA A 25 -1.24 -10.35 -2.36
N ILE A 26 -2.54 -10.08 -2.39
CA ILE A 26 -3.08 -8.76 -2.69
C ILE A 26 -3.32 -8.05 -1.36
N GLU A 27 -2.75 -6.87 -1.18
CA GLU A 27 -2.84 -6.06 0.04
C GLU A 27 -3.54 -4.74 -0.28
N VAL A 28 -4.67 -4.49 0.39
CA VAL A 28 -5.50 -3.28 0.27
C VAL A 28 -5.09 -2.31 1.38
N ASN A 29 -4.31 -1.30 1.00
CA ASN A 29 -3.63 -0.44 1.96
C ASN A 29 -4.42 0.85 2.21
N GLY A 30 -5.01 0.96 3.40
CA GLY A 30 -5.65 2.18 3.89
C GLY A 30 -4.68 3.32 4.25
N PRO A 31 -5.19 4.52 4.60
CA PRO A 31 -4.37 5.69 4.95
C PRO A 31 -3.33 5.43 6.04
N GLN A 32 -3.66 4.58 7.02
CA GLN A 32 -2.80 4.21 8.15
C GLN A 32 -1.47 3.55 7.75
N HIS A 33 -1.33 3.07 6.50
CA HIS A 33 -0.10 2.47 6.00
C HIS A 33 0.86 3.48 5.37
N TYR A 34 0.51 4.77 5.36
CA TYR A 34 1.27 5.81 4.68
C TYR A 34 1.61 6.97 5.62
N ALA A 35 2.80 7.53 5.45
CA ALA A 35 3.19 8.81 6.01
C ALA A 35 3.20 9.88 4.92
N ARG A 36 2.86 11.12 5.30
CA ARG A 36 3.05 12.30 4.46
C ARG A 36 4.53 12.64 4.37
N CYS A 37 5.04 12.82 3.16
CA CYS A 37 6.34 13.42 2.94
C CYS A 37 6.22 14.93 3.02
N VAL A 38 6.79 15.52 4.07
CA VAL A 38 6.91 16.97 4.20
C VAL A 38 8.27 17.37 3.61
N HIS A 39 8.27 17.91 2.39
CA HIS A 39 9.45 18.57 1.85
C HIS A 39 9.62 19.89 2.59
N THR A 40 10.57 19.95 3.52
CA THR A 40 10.94 21.20 4.18
C THR A 40 11.85 22.00 3.24
N ALA A 41 11.27 22.58 2.21
CA ALA A 41 11.92 23.69 1.51
C ALA A 41 11.78 24.93 2.41
N GLY A 42 12.77 25.13 3.29
CA GLY A 42 12.84 26.26 4.23
C GLY A 42 11.94 26.13 5.45
N ARG A 43 12.47 25.67 6.59
CA ARG A 43 11.75 25.72 7.87
C ARG A 43 12.29 26.86 8.72
N VAL A 44 11.41 27.79 9.12
CA VAL A 44 11.60 28.65 10.29
C VAL A 44 11.47 27.76 11.54
N PRO A 45 12.43 27.75 12.48
CA PRO A 45 12.35 26.93 13.68
C PRO A 45 11.10 27.26 14.52
N GLY A 46 10.31 26.25 14.90
CA GLY A 46 9.25 26.39 15.93
C GLY A 46 7.83 25.93 15.56
N ALA A 47 7.49 25.77 14.28
CA ALA A 47 6.14 25.36 13.89
C ALA A 47 6.03 23.84 13.69
N SER A 48 5.53 23.11 14.70
CA SER A 48 5.10 21.71 14.55
C SER A 48 3.69 21.67 13.95
N GLN A 49 3.58 21.45 12.63
CA GLN A 49 2.28 21.20 12.02
C GLN A 49 2.18 19.71 11.68
N VAL A 50 1.37 18.98 12.46
CA VAL A 50 0.89 17.66 12.07
C VAL A 50 -0.17 17.90 11.02
N GLN A 51 0.11 17.50 9.77
CA GLN A 51 -0.77 17.71 8.64
C GLN A 51 -1.27 16.34 8.17
N LEU A 52 -2.59 16.15 8.18
CA LEU A 52 -3.26 14.89 7.84
C LEU A 52 -2.94 14.45 6.39
N ALA A 53 -3.04 13.15 6.14
CA ALA A 53 -2.60 12.49 4.91
C ALA A 53 -3.48 12.75 3.67
N ASP A 54 -4.64 13.39 3.84
CA ASP A 54 -5.70 13.48 2.82
C ASP A 54 -5.69 14.76 1.99
N GLU A 55 -4.71 15.63 2.17
CA GLU A 55 -4.60 16.86 1.37
C GLU A 55 -4.33 16.54 -0.12
N PRO A 56 -5.09 17.13 -1.06
CA PRO A 56 -4.82 17.05 -2.49
C PRO A 56 -3.37 17.46 -2.79
N GLY A 57 -2.63 16.62 -3.52
CA GLY A 57 -1.22 16.88 -3.85
C GLY A 57 -0.18 16.48 -2.80
N ALA A 58 -0.57 16.00 -1.60
CA ALA A 58 0.40 15.47 -0.63
C ALA A 58 1.17 14.27 -1.23
N THR A 59 2.50 14.28 -1.16
CA THR A 59 3.28 13.08 -1.49
C THR A 59 3.19 12.10 -0.32
N LEU A 60 2.77 10.86 -0.58
CA LEU A 60 2.66 9.80 0.43
C LEU A 60 3.74 8.76 0.22
N ARG A 61 4.30 8.24 1.31
CA ARG A 61 5.21 7.08 1.30
C ARG A 61 4.70 6.01 2.25
N PRO A 62 4.87 4.72 1.89
CA PRO A 62 4.52 3.63 2.80
C PRO A 62 5.36 3.70 4.08
N LEU A 63 4.76 3.35 5.21
CA LEU A 63 5.46 3.22 6.48
C LEU A 63 6.51 2.10 6.44
N GLY A 64 7.54 2.22 7.27
CA GLY A 64 8.60 1.21 7.38
C GLY A 64 8.07 -0.18 7.76
N SER A 65 7.05 -0.23 8.62
CA SER A 65 6.37 -1.48 9.00
C SER A 65 5.70 -2.18 7.81
N LYS A 66 5.06 -1.41 6.93
CA LYS A 66 4.51 -1.92 5.67
C LYS A 66 5.61 -2.45 4.76
N VAL A 67 6.67 -1.66 4.53
CA VAL A 67 7.78 -2.07 3.66
C VAL A 67 8.45 -3.34 4.17
N LEU A 68 8.64 -3.46 5.49
CA LEU A 68 9.18 -4.66 6.12
C LEU A 68 8.26 -5.87 5.91
N ARG A 69 6.96 -5.71 6.14
CA ARG A 69 5.98 -6.77 5.92
C ARG A 69 5.98 -7.26 4.47
N ASP A 70 5.95 -6.36 3.49
CA ASP A 70 5.98 -6.72 2.06
C ASP A 70 7.24 -7.55 1.73
N ARG A 71 8.39 -7.18 2.31
CA ARG A 71 9.65 -7.93 2.12
C ARG A 71 9.59 -9.31 2.78
N LEU A 72 9.02 -9.43 3.97
CA LEU A 72 8.87 -10.71 4.66
C LEU A 72 7.90 -11.65 3.94
N LEU A 73 6.85 -11.12 3.31
CA LEU A 73 5.97 -11.90 2.43
C LEU A 73 6.69 -12.33 1.16
N ALA A 74 7.47 -11.43 0.55
CA ALA A 74 8.26 -11.76 -0.64
C ALA A 74 9.29 -12.87 -0.35
N ASP A 75 9.97 -12.81 0.80
CA ASP A 75 10.92 -13.84 1.26
C ASP A 75 10.25 -15.21 1.46
N ARG A 76 8.96 -15.23 1.82
CA ARG A 76 8.12 -16.45 1.90
C ARG A 76 7.60 -16.93 0.54
N GLY A 77 8.04 -16.33 -0.56
CA GLY A 77 7.68 -16.74 -1.93
C GLY A 77 6.38 -16.16 -2.46
N TYR A 78 5.76 -15.22 -1.74
CA TYR A 78 4.58 -14.51 -2.24
C TYR A 78 5.01 -13.37 -3.17
N ARG A 79 4.30 -13.18 -4.29
CA ARG A 79 4.32 -11.91 -5.00
C ARG A 79 3.34 -10.97 -4.31
N VAL A 80 3.80 -9.84 -3.78
CA VAL A 80 2.93 -8.86 -3.13
C VAL A 80 2.43 -7.85 -4.17
N ALA A 81 1.11 -7.75 -4.31
CA ALA A 81 0.43 -6.78 -5.15
C ALA A 81 -0.28 -5.76 -4.26
N ASN A 82 0.16 -4.50 -4.33
CA ASN A 82 -0.33 -3.44 -3.45
C ASN A 82 -1.39 -2.59 -4.13
N VAL A 83 -2.58 -2.52 -3.53
CA VAL A 83 -3.65 -1.60 -3.94
C VAL A 83 -3.73 -0.47 -2.93
N SER A 84 -3.34 0.73 -3.33
CA SER A 84 -3.44 1.93 -2.50
C SER A 84 -4.88 2.45 -2.48
N TRP A 85 -5.41 2.75 -1.28
CA TRP A 85 -6.74 3.35 -1.14
C TRP A 85 -6.90 4.64 -1.96
N ARG A 86 -5.84 5.46 -2.03
CA ARG A 86 -5.88 6.77 -2.67
C ARG A 86 -5.88 6.64 -4.19
N GLU A 87 -5.05 5.74 -4.70
CA GLU A 87 -5.00 5.46 -6.13
C GLU A 87 -6.30 4.80 -6.60
N TRP A 88 -6.85 3.92 -5.77
CA TRP A 88 -8.16 3.31 -6.00
C TRP A 88 -9.26 4.38 -6.02
N ALA A 89 -9.34 5.24 -5.00
CA ALA A 89 -10.32 6.32 -4.93
C ALA A 89 -10.25 7.27 -6.14
N ALA A 90 -9.04 7.56 -6.64
CA ALA A 90 -8.85 8.39 -7.83
C ALA A 90 -9.19 7.69 -9.16
N ALA A 91 -9.20 6.35 -9.17
CA ALA A 91 -9.53 5.53 -10.33
C ALA A 91 -11.00 5.06 -10.33
N CYS A 92 -11.68 5.07 -9.18
CA CYS A 92 -13.06 4.66 -9.01
C CYS A 92 -13.98 5.37 -10.02
N GLY A 93 -14.87 4.60 -10.65
CA GLY A 93 -15.77 5.09 -11.69
C GLY A 93 -15.16 5.12 -13.10
N ASP A 94 -13.85 4.88 -13.25
CA ASP A 94 -13.17 4.73 -14.53
C ASP A 94 -12.55 3.33 -14.64
N ALA A 95 -13.18 2.47 -15.46
CA ALA A 95 -12.73 1.10 -15.66
C ALA A 95 -11.32 1.02 -16.26
N GLY A 96 -10.94 1.97 -17.12
CA GLY A 96 -9.62 2.03 -17.74
C GLY A 96 -8.53 2.34 -16.71
N ARG A 97 -8.77 3.34 -15.84
CA ARG A 97 -7.86 3.70 -14.74
C ARG A 97 -7.77 2.59 -13.70
N THR A 98 -8.89 1.96 -13.36
CA THR A 98 -8.94 0.84 -12.41
C THR A 98 -8.13 -0.34 -12.96
N ALA A 99 -8.31 -0.71 -14.22
CA ALA A 99 -7.54 -1.78 -14.87
C ALA A 99 -6.04 -1.43 -14.99
N ALA A 100 -5.68 -0.16 -15.17
CA ALA A 100 -4.29 0.28 -15.18
C ALA A 100 -3.64 0.18 -13.79
N LEU A 101 -4.38 0.56 -12.74
CA LEU A 101 -3.96 0.40 -11.34
C LEU A 101 -3.69 -1.08 -11.00
N LEU A 102 -4.62 -1.97 -11.33
CA LEU A 102 -4.48 -3.39 -11.02
C LEU A 102 -3.35 -4.08 -11.81
N ARG A 103 -2.99 -3.58 -13.00
CA ARG A 103 -1.87 -4.11 -13.78
C ARG A 103 -0.50 -3.72 -13.24
N ARG A 104 -0.40 -2.62 -12.50
CA ARG A 104 0.86 -2.15 -11.88
C ARG A 104 1.08 -2.70 -10.47
N ALA A 105 0.02 -3.21 -9.84
CA ALA A 105 0.09 -3.90 -8.55
C ALA A 105 0.80 -5.26 -8.73
#